data_AF-A0A7S1E2F6-F1
#
_entry.id   AF-A0A7S1E2F6-F1
#
_cell.length_a   1.000
_cell.length_b   1.000
_cell.length_c   1.000
_cell.angle_alpha   90.00
_cell.angle_beta   90.00
_cell.angle_gamma   90.00
#
_symmetry.space_group_name_H-M   'P 1'
#
loop_
_entity.id
_entity.type
_entity.pdbx_description
1 polymer ?
#
loop_
_entity_poly.entity_id
_entity_poly.type
_entity_poly.pdbx_seq_one_letter_code
_entity_poly.pdbx_strand_id
1 'polypeptide(L)'
;LPPPPPPPPGRSMGRNTQVWAIVAGRKSHLILVVSLGCRQDTQVIFFDPSSGAVVYTWTPGVDQFPSADDAMTAVKARYGAFSECKQGCAILGVVAVTPIIRVLLATEVRRDALPGGHDVCVVTQTEWVGGELPSSAAARAGGMSAQ
;
A
#
# COMPACT_ATOMS: atom_id res chain seq x y z
N LEU A 1 -29.24 43.09 16.59
CA LEU A 1 -28.23 42.49 15.69
C LEU A 1 -28.80 41.19 15.15
N PRO A 2 -28.79 40.95 13.82
CA PRO A 2 -29.20 39.67 13.28
C PRO A 2 -28.24 38.55 13.76
N PRO A 3 -28.71 37.31 13.90
CA PRO A 3 -27.86 36.18 14.28
C PRO A 3 -26.76 35.95 13.23
N PRO A 4 -25.58 35.46 13.65
CA PRO A 4 -24.51 35.13 12.73
C PRO A 4 -25.00 34.07 11.72
N PRO A 5 -24.54 34.15 10.45
CA PRO A 5 -24.89 33.15 9.45
C PRO A 5 -24.42 31.77 9.92
N PRO A 6 -25.17 30.70 9.58
CA PRO A 6 -24.77 29.34 9.92
C PRO A 6 -23.40 29.03 9.29
N PRO A 7 -22.57 28.21 9.94
CA PRO A 7 -21.29 27.80 9.38
C PRO A 7 -21.54 27.12 8.02
N PRO A 8 -20.63 27.32 7.03
CA PRO A 8 -20.75 26.65 5.75
C PRO A 8 -20.87 25.14 5.95
N PRO A 9 -21.66 24.42 5.15
CA PRO A 9 -21.81 22.98 5.28
C PRO A 9 -20.42 22.36 5.30
N GLY A 10 -20.11 21.66 6.40
CA GLY A 10 -18.87 20.92 6.54
C GLY A 10 -18.73 20.03 5.31
N ARG A 11 -17.64 20.23 4.56
CA ARG A 11 -17.27 19.37 3.43
C ARG A 11 -17.49 17.93 3.84
N SER A 12 -18.18 17.16 3.01
CA SER A 12 -18.19 15.69 3.13
C SER A 12 -16.75 15.26 3.40
N MET A 13 -16.50 14.68 4.58
CA MET A 13 -15.19 14.12 4.90
C MET A 13 -14.89 13.08 3.84
N GLY A 14 -14.09 13.44 2.85
CA GLY A 14 -13.48 12.46 1.96
C GLY A 14 -12.78 11.44 2.84
N ARG A 15 -12.89 10.16 2.50
CA ARG A 15 -12.21 9.09 3.22
C ARG A 15 -10.72 9.48 3.35
N ASN A 16 -10.09 9.28 4.50
CA ASN A 16 -8.64 9.46 4.58
C ASN A 16 -7.95 8.42 3.71
N THR A 17 -6.87 8.79 3.02
CA THR A 17 -6.03 7.81 2.34
C THR A 17 -5.46 6.83 3.36
N GLN A 18 -5.59 5.53 3.05
CA GLN A 18 -5.05 4.44 3.85
C GLN A 18 -4.25 3.52 2.95
N VAL A 19 -3.08 3.12 3.44
CA VAL A 19 -2.16 2.22 2.74
C VAL A 19 -1.85 1.07 3.69
N TRP A 20 -1.90 -0.16 3.21
CA TRP A 20 -1.39 -1.33 3.91
C TRP A 20 -0.26 -1.92 3.08
N ALA A 21 0.94 -1.99 3.65
CA ALA A 21 2.03 -2.78 3.10
C ALA A 21 1.99 -4.17 3.71
N ILE A 22 1.93 -5.18 2.85
CA ILE A 22 1.76 -6.57 3.23
C ILE A 22 2.93 -7.36 2.67
N VAL A 23 3.56 -8.15 3.53
CA VAL A 23 4.49 -9.20 3.12
C VAL A 23 3.76 -10.53 3.27
N ALA A 24 3.65 -11.28 2.18
CA ALA A 24 2.88 -12.53 2.13
C ALA A 24 3.67 -13.70 1.55
N GLY A 25 3.34 -14.89 2.06
CA GLY A 25 3.85 -16.17 1.57
C GLY A 25 5.34 -16.41 1.85
N ARG A 26 5.85 -17.56 1.40
CA ARG A 26 7.25 -17.99 1.65
C ARG A 26 8.29 -17.23 0.84
N LYS A 27 7.89 -16.57 -0.25
CA LYS A 27 8.76 -15.79 -1.13
C LYS A 27 8.77 -14.29 -0.78
N SER A 28 8.24 -13.92 0.38
CA SER A 28 8.18 -12.53 0.87
C SER A 28 7.63 -11.55 -0.18
N HIS A 29 6.49 -11.89 -0.78
CA HIS A 29 5.85 -11.02 -1.77
C HIS A 29 5.44 -9.71 -1.11
N LEU A 30 5.94 -8.58 -1.63
CA LEU A 30 5.49 -7.27 -1.19
C LEU A 30 4.26 -6.86 -2.00
N ILE A 31 3.17 -6.58 -1.30
CA ILE A 31 1.89 -6.14 -1.87
C ILE A 31 1.45 -4.87 -1.13
N LEU A 32 0.95 -3.88 -1.86
CA LEU A 32 0.33 -2.70 -1.29
C LEU A 32 -1.18 -2.74 -1.53
N VAL A 33 -1.95 -2.53 -0.48
CA VAL A 33 -3.39 -2.26 -0.57
C VAL A 33 -3.58 -0.77 -0.32
N VAL A 34 -4.24 -0.06 -1.24
CA VAL A 34 -4.34 1.40 -1.22
C VAL A 34 -5.78 1.84 -1.38
N SER A 35 -6.30 2.48 -0.35
CA SER A 35 -7.61 3.12 -0.34
C SER A 35 -7.40 4.62 -0.41
N LEU A 36 -7.54 5.23 -1.59
CA LEU A 36 -7.35 6.67 -1.77
C LEU A 36 -8.57 7.45 -1.28
N GLY A 37 -8.34 8.65 -0.75
CA GLY A 37 -9.43 9.52 -0.30
C GLY A 37 -10.27 10.14 -1.42
N CYS A 38 -9.72 10.20 -2.64
CA CYS A 38 -10.41 10.69 -3.83
C CYS A 38 -11.13 9.58 -4.62
N ARG A 39 -11.10 8.34 -4.13
CA ARG A 39 -11.68 7.18 -4.83
C ARG A 39 -12.53 6.33 -3.90
N GLN A 40 -13.50 5.65 -4.50
CA GLN A 40 -14.38 4.73 -3.77
C GLN A 40 -13.83 3.30 -3.75
N ASP A 41 -13.06 2.90 -4.76
CA ASP A 41 -12.39 1.60 -4.80
C ASP A 41 -11.13 1.56 -3.93
N THR A 42 -10.66 0.34 -3.68
CA THR A 42 -9.38 0.01 -3.09
C THR A 42 -8.52 -0.70 -4.12
N GLN A 43 -7.26 -0.32 -4.22
CA GLN A 43 -6.32 -0.80 -5.21
C GLN A 43 -5.35 -1.79 -4.58
N VAL A 44 -4.98 -2.84 -5.30
CA VAL A 44 -3.91 -3.77 -4.91
C VAL A 44 -2.78 -3.62 -5.92
N ILE A 45 -1.60 -3.27 -5.43
CA ILE A 45 -0.39 -3.07 -6.23
C ILE A 45 0.60 -4.16 -5.84
N PHE A 46 1.00 -4.99 -6.81
CA PHE A 46 1.95 -6.08 -6.60
C PHE A 46 3.34 -5.68 -7.08
N PHE A 47 4.37 -6.18 -6.41
CA PHE A 47 5.74 -6.09 -6.90
C PHE A 47 6.24 -7.47 -7.31
N ASP A 48 6.69 -7.59 -8.55
CA ASP A 48 7.26 -8.84 -9.06
C ASP A 48 8.52 -9.20 -8.27
N PRO A 49 8.59 -10.37 -7.62
CA PRO A 49 9.71 -10.74 -6.76
C PRO A 49 10.99 -11.07 -7.54
N SER A 50 10.94 -11.22 -8.87
CA SER A 50 12.13 -11.52 -9.66
C SER A 50 12.83 -10.27 -10.19
N SER A 51 12.05 -9.23 -10.49
CA SER A 51 12.52 -7.99 -11.12
C SER A 51 12.37 -6.76 -10.22
N GLY A 52 11.55 -6.83 -9.18
CA GLY A 52 11.14 -5.69 -8.38
C GLY A 52 10.16 -4.74 -9.10
N ALA A 53 9.69 -5.09 -10.30
CA ALA A 53 8.81 -4.25 -11.09
C ALA A 53 7.40 -4.18 -10.48
N VAL A 54 6.79 -3.00 -10.56
CA VAL A 54 5.38 -2.82 -10.20
C VAL A 54 4.51 -3.52 -11.25
N VAL A 55 3.58 -4.35 -10.79
CA VAL A 55 2.57 -5.02 -11.61
C VAL A 55 1.19 -4.51 -11.18
N TYR A 56 0.55 -3.78 -12.09
CA TYR A 56 -0.80 -3.24 -11.91
C TYR A 56 -1.50 -3.18 -13.27
N THR A 57 -2.61 -3.91 -13.44
CA THR A 57 -3.32 -4.08 -14.71
C THR A 57 -4.68 -3.39 -14.74
N TRP A 58 -5.08 -2.68 -13.67
CA TRP A 58 -6.39 -2.02 -13.56
C TRP A 58 -7.59 -3.00 -13.67
N THR A 59 -7.40 -4.29 -13.36
CA THR A 59 -8.45 -5.30 -13.55
C THR A 59 -9.35 -5.43 -12.30
N PRO A 60 -10.68 -5.30 -12.40
CA PRO A 60 -11.61 -5.54 -11.29
C PRO A 60 -11.50 -6.95 -10.71
N GLY A 61 -11.51 -7.06 -9.38
CA GLY A 61 -11.33 -8.34 -8.66
C GLY A 61 -9.90 -8.89 -8.65
N VAL A 62 -8.97 -8.24 -9.34
CA VAL A 62 -7.54 -8.57 -9.32
C VAL A 62 -6.74 -7.44 -8.66
N ASP A 63 -6.93 -6.22 -9.15
CA ASP A 63 -6.20 -5.02 -8.75
C ASP A 63 -7.13 -3.95 -8.16
N GLN A 64 -8.44 -4.10 -8.32
CA GLN A 64 -9.46 -3.19 -7.83
C GLN A 64 -10.53 -3.94 -7.07
N PHE A 65 -10.82 -3.46 -5.87
CA PHE A 65 -11.77 -4.05 -4.94
C PHE A 65 -12.69 -2.98 -4.39
N PRO A 66 -13.92 -3.34 -3.98
CA PRO A 66 -14.85 -2.39 -3.36
C PRO A 66 -14.35 -1.86 -2.01
N SER A 67 -13.56 -2.65 -1.28
CA SER A 67 -13.09 -2.31 0.06
C SER A 67 -11.68 -2.86 0.36
N ALA A 68 -11.07 -2.37 1.44
CA ALA A 68 -9.81 -2.89 1.94
C ALA A 68 -9.94 -4.33 2.44
N ASP A 69 -11.06 -4.69 3.07
CA ASP A 69 -11.28 -6.04 3.59
C ASP A 69 -11.41 -7.06 2.44
N ASP A 70 -12.12 -6.70 1.36
CA ASP A 70 -12.22 -7.52 0.16
C ASP A 70 -10.84 -7.71 -0.49
N ALA A 71 -10.07 -6.63 -0.61
CA ALA A 71 -8.72 -6.66 -1.13
C ALA A 71 -7.79 -7.55 -0.27
N MET A 72 -7.81 -7.38 1.05
CA MET A 72 -6.99 -8.18 1.98
C MET A 72 -7.38 -9.66 1.92
N THR A 73 -8.68 -9.97 1.84
CA THR A 73 -9.16 -11.35 1.67
C THR A 73 -8.65 -11.97 0.38
N ALA A 74 -8.73 -11.23 -0.73
CA ALA A 74 -8.23 -11.68 -2.03
C ALA A 74 -6.70 -11.88 -2.02
N VAL A 75 -5.95 -10.95 -1.43
CA VAL A 75 -4.48 -11.06 -1.28
C VAL A 75 -4.12 -12.29 -0.45
N LYS A 76 -4.82 -12.54 0.66
CA LYS A 76 -4.60 -13.72 1.51
C LYS A 76 -4.91 -15.03 0.79
N ALA A 77 -5.98 -15.07 0.00
CA ALA A 77 -6.33 -16.23 -0.81
C ALA A 77 -5.30 -16.52 -1.92
N ARG A 78 -4.74 -15.47 -2.53
CA ARG A 78 -3.81 -15.59 -3.67
C ARG A 78 -2.36 -15.86 -3.25
N TYR A 79 -1.87 -15.20 -2.20
CA TYR A 79 -0.45 -15.22 -1.80
C TYR A 79 -0.20 -15.95 -0.48
N GLY A 80 -1.26 -16.35 0.23
CA GLY A 80 -1.20 -17.06 1.50
C GLY A 80 -1.18 -16.14 2.72
N ALA A 81 -0.71 -16.68 3.85
CA ALA A 81 -0.68 -15.96 5.12
C ALA A 81 0.25 -14.75 5.08
N PHE A 82 -0.14 -13.70 5.80
CA PHE A 82 0.66 -12.49 5.96
C PHE A 82 1.70 -12.73 7.04
N SER A 83 2.98 -12.55 6.69
CA SER A 83 4.08 -12.54 7.65
C SER A 83 4.24 -11.16 8.27
N GLU A 84 3.93 -10.10 7.52
CA GLU A 84 3.95 -8.73 7.98
C GLU A 84 2.79 -7.96 7.35
N CYS A 85 2.15 -7.08 8.12
CA CYS A 85 1.12 -6.18 7.63
C CYS A 85 1.22 -4.87 8.41
N LYS A 86 1.50 -3.78 7.71
CA LYS A 86 1.71 -2.45 8.31
C LYS A 86 0.82 -1.43 7.62
N GLN A 87 0.08 -0.69 8.42
CA GLN A 87 -0.79 0.38 7.95
C GLN A 87 -0.08 1.72 8.02
N GLY A 88 -0.26 2.54 6.99
CA GLY A 88 0.17 3.92 6.93
C GLY A 88 -0.83 4.80 6.20
N CYS A 89 -0.49 6.08 6.09
CA CYS A 89 -1.31 7.11 5.46
C CYS A 89 -0.79 7.55 4.09
N ALA A 90 0.48 7.26 3.77
CA ALA A 90 1.06 7.54 2.46
C ALA A 90 2.26 6.61 2.16
N ILE A 91 2.52 6.40 0.86
CA ILE A 91 3.75 5.77 0.37
C ILE A 91 4.74 6.90 0.07
N LEU A 92 5.92 6.86 0.70
CA LEU A 92 6.97 7.85 0.48
C LEU A 92 7.94 7.42 -0.63
N GLY A 93 8.11 6.12 -0.81
CA GLY A 93 8.97 5.57 -1.85
C GLY A 93 9.08 4.05 -1.78
N VAL A 94 9.65 3.47 -2.82
CA VAL A 94 9.95 2.04 -2.91
C VAL A 94 11.39 1.89 -3.35
N VAL A 95 12.10 0.96 -2.74
CA VAL A 95 13.44 0.54 -3.14
C VAL A 95 13.37 -0.92 -3.53
N ALA A 96 13.72 -1.22 -4.78
CA ALA A 96 13.81 -2.57 -5.30
C ALA A 96 15.19 -2.74 -5.95
N VAL A 97 16.13 -3.28 -5.17
CA VAL A 97 17.52 -3.52 -5.59
C VAL A 97 17.86 -4.92 -5.10
N THR A 98 18.08 -5.88 -5.99
CA THR A 98 18.38 -7.27 -5.62
C THR A 98 19.51 -7.33 -4.59
N PRO A 99 19.34 -8.00 -3.44
CA PRO A 99 18.26 -8.92 -3.07
C PRO A 99 17.18 -8.28 -2.17
N ILE A 100 16.91 -6.99 -2.25
CA ILE A 100 16.06 -6.24 -1.32
C ILE A 100 14.88 -5.61 -2.06
N ILE A 101 13.68 -5.77 -1.50
CA ILE A 101 12.52 -4.95 -1.86
C ILE A 101 11.83 -4.42 -0.61
N ARG A 102 11.73 -3.10 -0.50
CA ARG A 102 11.07 -2.44 0.63
C ARG A 102 10.31 -1.20 0.19
N VAL A 103 9.18 -0.97 0.85
CA VAL A 103 8.41 0.27 0.76
C VAL A 103 8.64 1.09 2.03
N LEU A 104 8.75 2.41 1.87
CA LEU A 104 8.73 3.35 2.98
C LEU A 104 7.32 3.93 3.12
N LEU A 105 6.69 3.67 4.26
CA LEU A 105 5.39 4.23 4.60
C LEU A 105 5.54 5.41 5.56
N ALA A 106 4.70 6.43 5.39
CA ALA A 106 4.37 7.36 6.45
C ALA A 106 3.28 6.73 7.33
N THR A 107 3.61 6.35 8.56
CA THR A 107 2.65 5.71 9.48
C THR A 107 1.89 6.74 10.31
N GLU A 108 2.48 7.90 10.55
CA GLU A 108 1.85 9.01 11.25
C GLU A 108 2.19 10.35 10.58
N VAL A 109 1.20 11.25 10.55
CA VAL A 109 1.35 12.62 10.06
C VAL A 109 0.70 13.60 11.02
N ARG A 110 1.33 14.75 11.22
CA ARG A 110 0.71 15.93 11.83
C ARG A 110 0.08 16.77 10.73
N ARG A 111 -1.18 17.16 10.90
CA ARG A 111 -1.93 17.97 9.92
C ARG A 111 -2.09 19.38 10.42
N ASP A 112 -1.72 20.33 9.58
CA ASP A 112 -1.90 21.76 9.83
C ASP A 112 -2.80 22.34 8.74
N ALA A 113 -3.91 22.97 9.14
CA ALA A 113 -4.85 23.58 8.22
C ALA A 113 -4.23 24.82 7.54
N LEU A 114 -4.43 24.93 6.24
CA LEU A 114 -4.02 26.05 5.41
C LEU A 114 -5.24 26.88 4.97
N PRO A 115 -5.05 28.18 4.66
CA PRO A 115 -6.08 28.98 4.02
C PRO A 115 -6.62 28.31 2.74
N GLY A 116 -7.91 28.47 2.48
CA GLY A 116 -8.57 27.83 1.33
C GLY A 116 -9.06 26.40 1.58
N GLY A 117 -8.98 25.89 2.82
CA GLY A 117 -9.49 24.56 3.16
C GLY A 117 -8.62 23.42 2.64
N HIS A 118 -7.32 23.69 2.54
CA HIS A 118 -6.27 22.69 2.29
C HIS A 118 -5.60 22.33 3.61
N ASP A 119 -4.93 21.18 3.66
CA ASP A 119 -4.11 20.78 4.81
C ASP A 119 -2.68 20.52 4.34
N VAL A 120 -1.70 20.95 5.15
CA VAL A 120 -0.32 20.46 5.05
C VAL A 120 -0.18 19.27 5.99
N CYS A 121 0.43 18.19 5.50
CA CYS A 121 0.76 17.02 6.31
C CYS A 121 2.27 16.95 6.49
N VAL A 122 2.73 16.97 7.73
CA VAL A 122 4.14 16.73 8.08
C VAL A 122 4.26 15.30 8.57
N VAL A 123 5.12 14.51 7.95
CA VAL A 123 5.39 13.12 8.37
C VAL A 123 6.10 13.15 9.73
N THR A 124 5.50 12.50 10.73
CA THR A 124 6.07 12.39 12.09
C THR A 124 6.67 11.02 12.35
N GLN A 125 6.15 9.98 11.71
CA GLN A 125 6.66 8.61 11.82
C GLN A 125 6.67 7.91 10.46
N THR A 126 7.72 7.11 10.25
CA THR A 126 7.90 6.29 9.06
C THR A 126 8.28 4.86 9.41
N GLU A 127 7.87 3.89 8.58
CA GLU A 127 8.35 2.52 8.69
C GLU A 127 8.73 1.94 7.33
N TRP A 128 9.79 1.13 7.33
CA TRP A 128 10.21 0.32 6.20
C TRP A 128 9.57 -1.06 6.30
N VAL A 129 8.89 -1.48 5.24
CA VAL A 129 8.19 -2.76 5.17
C VAL A 129 8.65 -3.49 3.92
N GLY A 130 8.92 -4.78 4.03
CA GLY A 130 9.33 -5.57 2.87
C GLY A 130 10.28 -6.69 3.25
N GLY A 131 10.87 -7.28 2.22
CA GLY A 131 11.65 -8.50 2.37
C GLY A 131 12.79 -8.58 1.38
N GLU A 132 13.17 -9.81 1.10
CA GLU A 132 14.26 -10.12 0.19
C GLU A 132 13.71 -10.61 -1.16
N LEU A 133 14.30 -10.10 -2.24
CA LEU A 133 14.13 -10.64 -3.59
C LEU A 133 15.08 -11.85 -3.74
N PRO A 134 14.61 -13.01 -4.23
CA PRO A 134 15.48 -14.13 -4.51
C PRO A 134 16.61 -13.72 -5.47
N SER A 135 17.85 -14.03 -5.10
CA SER A 135 19.00 -13.84 -5.99
C SER A 135 18.83 -14.69 -7.26
N SER A 136 19.18 -14.13 -8.42
CA SER A 136 19.12 -14.82 -9.72
C SER A 136 19.99 -16.08 -9.78
N ALA A 137 20.97 -16.24 -8.88
CA ALA A 137 21.76 -17.46 -8.73
C ALA A 137 20.97 -18.62 -8.08
N ALA A 138 20.07 -18.32 -7.13
CA ALA A 138 19.28 -19.33 -6.42
C ALA A 138 18.11 -19.85 -7.28
N ALA A 139 17.55 -19.01 -8.16
CA ALA A 139 16.49 -19.42 -9.09
C ALA A 139 16.95 -20.48 -10.10
N ARG A 140 18.25 -20.56 -10.42
CA ARG A 140 18.80 -21.59 -11.33
C ARG A 140 19.12 -22.92 -10.64
N ALA A 141 19.24 -22.94 -9.30
CA ALA A 141 19.60 -24.16 -8.57
C ALA A 141 18.43 -25.13 -8.35
N GLY A 142 17.18 -24.67 -8.51
CA GLY A 142 15.98 -25.51 -8.35
C GLY A 142 15.60 -26.34 -9.59
N GLY A 143 16.37 -26.28 -10.68
CA GLY A 143 16.10 -26.95 -11.95
C GLY A 143 16.87 -28.25 -12.20
N MET A 144 17.61 -28.76 -11.22
CA MET A 144 18.38 -30.01 -11.34
C MET A 144 17.86 -31.08 -10.37
N SER A 145 16.66 -31.60 -10.65
CA SER A 145 16.35 -32.99 -10.28
C SER A 145 16.79 -33.88 -11.44
N ALA A 146 17.91 -34.56 -11.27
CA ALA A 146 18.34 -35.63 -12.16
C ALA A 146 17.54 -36.91 -11.81
N GLN A 147 16.96 -37.47 -12.88
CA GLN A 147 16.59 -38.86 -13.18
C GLN A 147 16.35 -39.85 -12.03
#